data_AF-A0A233SJL8-F1
#
_entry.id   AF-A0A233SJL8-F1
#
_cell.length_a   1.000
_cell.length_b   1.000
_cell.length_c   1.000
_cell.angle_alpha   90.00
_cell.angle_beta   90.00
_cell.angle_gamma   90.00
#
_symmetry.space_group_name_H-M   'P 1'
#
loop_
_entity.id
_entity.type
_entity.pdbx_description
1 polymer ?
#
loop_
_entity_poly.entity_id
_entity_poly.type
_entity_poly.pdbx_seq_one_letter_code
_entity_poly.pdbx_strand_id
1 'polypeptide(L)'
;MGLLAALLWILTLASLGWLTFLVGMVTLWGLADGMSWAEVRGFVLPYALTVAGAAAALTALAFTPGVRRLTPLTRLLLTGALACPVPAGLAVWTWVQVG
;
A
#
# COMPACT_ATOMS: atom_id res chain seq x y z
N MET A 1 17.48 9.60 -12.19
CA MET A 1 17.38 8.67 -11.04
C MET A 1 16.67 9.29 -9.84
N GLY A 2 17.16 10.43 -9.29
CA GLY A 2 16.53 11.16 -8.15
C GLY A 2 15.03 11.41 -8.31
N LEU A 3 14.69 12.11 -9.38
CA LEU A 3 13.32 12.48 -9.72
C LEU A 3 12.40 11.27 -9.89
N LEU A 4 12.85 10.22 -10.56
CA LEU A 4 12.04 9.04 -10.83
C LEU A 4 11.71 8.25 -9.56
N ALA A 5 12.68 8.11 -8.64
CA ALA A 5 12.40 7.54 -7.31
C ALA A 5 11.39 8.39 -6.54
N ALA A 6 11.56 9.71 -6.56
CA ALA A 6 10.63 10.61 -5.90
C ALA A 6 9.21 10.47 -6.46
N LEU A 7 9.05 10.45 -7.79
CA LEU A 7 7.75 10.28 -8.44
C LEU A 7 7.09 8.93 -8.09
N LEU A 8 7.84 7.83 -8.09
CA LEU A 8 7.31 6.51 -7.73
C LEU A 8 6.82 6.48 -6.29
N TRP A 9 7.57 7.06 -5.36
CA TRP A 9 7.19 7.13 -3.94
C TRP A 9 6.03 8.10 -3.69
N ILE A 10 6.00 9.25 -4.35
CA ILE A 10 4.87 10.19 -4.27
C ILE A 10 3.59 9.50 -4.76
N LEU A 11 3.64 8.83 -5.90
CA LEU A 11 2.50 8.11 -6.45
C LEU A 11 2.05 6.97 -5.53
N THR A 12 3.00 6.20 -4.99
CA THR A 12 2.73 5.12 -4.02
C THR A 12 2.02 5.66 -2.77
N LEU A 13 2.55 6.73 -2.18
CA LEU A 13 1.99 7.34 -0.97
C LEU A 13 0.64 8.00 -1.24
N ALA A 14 0.48 8.68 -2.39
CA ALA A 14 -0.79 9.25 -2.80
C ALA A 14 -1.86 8.16 -2.98
N SER A 15 -1.51 7.05 -3.63
CA SER A 15 -2.41 5.91 -3.81
C SER A 15 -2.74 5.23 -2.48
N LEU A 16 -1.77 5.05 -1.60
CA LEU A 16 -2.00 4.48 -0.27
C LEU A 16 -2.89 5.38 0.58
N GLY A 17 -2.67 6.70 0.54
CA GLY A 17 -3.51 7.69 1.21
C GLY A 17 -4.94 7.65 0.68
N TRP A 18 -5.11 7.60 -0.64
CA TRP A 18 -6.42 7.47 -1.28
C TRP A 18 -7.15 6.19 -0.86
N LEU A 19 -6.48 5.04 -0.89
CA LEU A 19 -7.07 3.76 -0.46
C LEU A 19 -7.43 3.78 1.03
N THR A 20 -6.56 4.34 1.87
CA THR A 20 -6.82 4.46 3.31
C THR A 20 -8.04 5.35 3.56
N PHE A 21 -8.18 6.43 2.81
CA PHE A 21 -9.37 7.28 2.85
C PHE A 21 -10.64 6.51 2.45
N LEU A 22 -10.62 5.77 1.34
CA LEU A 22 -11.76 4.96 0.92
C LEU A 22 -12.15 3.90 1.95
N VAL A 23 -11.17 3.16 2.48
CA VAL A 23 -11.39 2.16 3.54
C VAL A 23 -12.00 2.82 4.78
N GLY A 24 -11.50 4.00 5.16
CA GLY A 24 -12.07 4.80 6.24
C GLY A 24 -13.52 5.21 5.98
N MET A 25 -13.82 5.71 4.78
CA MET A 25 -15.18 6.12 4.40
C MET A 25 -16.16 4.94 4.39
N VAL A 26 -15.77 3.80 3.80
CA VAL A 26 -16.56 2.57 3.80
C VAL A 26 -16.83 2.11 5.24
N THR A 27 -15.82 2.20 6.11
CA THR A 27 -15.96 1.86 7.53
C THR A 27 -16.93 2.78 8.25
N LEU A 28 -16.81 4.11 8.05
CA LEU A 28 -17.68 5.10 8.68
C LEU A 28 -19.13 4.98 8.20
N TRP A 29 -19.34 4.76 6.90
CA TRP A 29 -20.67 4.54 6.33
C TRP A 29 -21.27 3.22 6.82
N GLY A 30 -20.51 2.14 6.84
CA GLY A 30 -20.96 0.86 7.39
C GLY A 30 -21.41 0.99 8.84
N LEU A 31 -20.61 1.66 9.68
CA LEU A 31 -20.99 1.92 11.08
C LEU A 31 -22.27 2.77 11.18
N ALA A 32 -22.44 3.76 10.30
CA ALA A 32 -23.65 4.57 10.26
C ALA A 32 -24.89 3.77 9.84
N ASP A 33 -24.73 2.77 8.96
CA ASP A 33 -25.77 1.81 8.54
C ASP A 33 -26.02 0.68 9.56
N GLY A 34 -25.36 0.73 10.72
CA GLY A 34 -25.57 -0.23 11.81
C GLY A 34 -24.70 -1.49 11.73
N MET A 35 -23.67 -1.51 10.88
CA MET A 35 -22.68 -2.59 10.84
C MET A 35 -22.01 -2.75 12.21
N SER A 36 -21.87 -3.99 12.66
CA SER A 36 -21.19 -4.30 13.91
C SER A 36 -19.68 -4.08 13.81
N TRP A 37 -19.03 -3.80 14.95
CA TRP A 37 -17.57 -3.72 15.01
C TRP A 37 -16.86 -5.00 14.53
N ALA A 38 -17.50 -6.16 14.64
CA ALA A 38 -16.93 -7.42 14.20
C ALA A 38 -16.81 -7.48 12.66
N GLU A 39 -17.83 -7.00 11.95
CA GLU A 39 -17.87 -6.93 10.48
C GLU A 39 -16.90 -5.88 9.94
N VAL A 40 -16.88 -4.68 10.55
CA VAL A 40 -15.90 -3.63 10.24
C VAL A 40 -14.47 -4.15 10.41
N ARG A 41 -14.19 -4.85 11.52
CA ARG A 41 -12.87 -5.43 11.75
C ARG A 41 -12.52 -6.48 10.69
N GLY A 42 -13.50 -7.26 10.23
CA GLY A 42 -13.32 -8.22 9.14
C GLY A 42 -12.82 -7.58 7.84
N PHE A 43 -13.18 -6.32 7.59
CA PHE A 43 -12.74 -5.55 6.43
C PHE A 43 -11.44 -4.76 6.67
N VAL A 44 -11.33 -4.04 7.79
CA VAL A 44 -10.20 -3.12 8.06
C VAL A 44 -8.92 -3.87 8.44
N LEU A 45 -9.04 -4.97 9.19
CA LEU A 45 -7.88 -5.73 9.66
C LEU A 45 -7.04 -6.32 8.51
N PRO A 46 -7.59 -7.01 7.51
CA PRO A 46 -6.79 -7.52 6.40
C PRO A 46 -6.15 -6.39 5.59
N TYR A 47 -6.83 -5.25 5.41
CA TYR A 47 -6.23 -4.07 4.79
C TYR A 47 -5.00 -3.58 5.57
N ALA A 48 -5.15 -3.35 6.88
CA ALA A 48 -4.07 -2.88 7.74
C ALA A 48 -2.88 -3.86 7.77
N LEU A 49 -3.15 -5.16 7.87
CA LEU A 49 -2.12 -6.20 7.84
C LEU A 49 -1.41 -6.27 6.49
N THR A 50 -2.12 -6.06 5.39
CA THR A 50 -1.52 -6.04 4.04
C THR A 50 -0.57 -4.85 3.89
N VAL A 51 -0.99 -3.65 4.32
CA VAL A 51 -0.15 -2.45 4.28
C VAL A 51 1.08 -2.60 5.17
N ALA A 52 0.89 -3.09 6.41
CA ALA A 52 1.99 -3.33 7.34
C ALA A 52 2.96 -4.40 6.83
N GLY A 53 2.44 -5.49 6.27
CA GLY A 53 3.23 -6.58 5.68
C GLY A 53 4.05 -6.12 4.48
N ALA A 54 3.46 -5.32 3.59
CA ALA A 54 4.16 -4.72 2.46
C ALA A 54 5.29 -3.78 2.92
N ALA A 55 5.01 -2.92 3.90
CA ALA A 55 6.02 -2.03 4.48
C ALA A 55 7.17 -2.82 5.14
N ALA A 56 6.85 -3.89 5.88
CA ALA A 56 7.84 -4.75 6.50
C ALA A 56 8.70 -5.47 5.44
N ALA A 57 8.09 -6.00 4.38
CA ALA A 57 8.80 -6.66 3.28
C ALA A 57 9.73 -5.70 2.54
N LEU A 58 9.28 -4.49 2.21
CA LEU A 58 10.10 -3.46 1.57
C LEU A 58 11.27 -3.04 2.48
N THR A 59 11.02 -2.94 3.79
CA THR A 59 12.05 -2.63 4.78
C THR A 59 13.08 -3.75 4.84
N ALA A 60 12.63 -5.00 5.01
CA ALA A 60 13.51 -6.17 5.03
C ALA A 60 14.37 -6.23 3.75
N LEU A 61 13.75 -6.02 2.59
CA LEU A 61 14.44 -5.96 1.30
C LEU A 61 15.51 -4.86 1.29
N ALA A 62 15.17 -3.65 1.75
CA ALA A 62 16.11 -2.54 1.82
C ALA A 62 17.33 -2.82 2.72
N PHE A 63 17.21 -3.75 3.67
CA PHE A 63 18.29 -4.17 4.58
C PHE A 63 19.00 -5.46 4.15
N THR A 64 18.56 -6.15 3.10
CA THR A 64 19.26 -7.35 2.60
C THR A 64 20.68 -7.01 2.14
N PRO A 65 21.68 -7.90 2.33
CA PRO A 65 23.09 -7.59 2.07
C PRO A 65 23.38 -7.15 0.64
N GLY A 66 22.65 -7.67 -0.35
CA GLY A 66 22.79 -7.28 -1.76
C GLY A 66 22.24 -5.88 -2.03
N VAL A 67 21.09 -5.53 -1.46
CA VAL A 67 20.43 -4.23 -1.68
C VAL A 67 21.10 -3.14 -0.86
N ARG A 68 21.59 -3.44 0.35
CA ARG A 68 22.23 -2.46 1.25
C ARG A 68 23.54 -1.91 0.72
N ARG A 69 24.19 -2.64 -0.21
CA ARG A 69 25.40 -2.22 -0.94
C ARG A 69 25.11 -1.25 -2.09
N LEU A 70 23.86 -1.15 -2.52
CA LEU A 70 23.47 -0.22 -3.59
C LEU A 70 23.45 1.23 -3.07
N THR A 71 23.63 2.18 -4.00
CA THR A 71 23.50 3.60 -3.65
C THR A 71 22.10 3.89 -3.07
N PRO A 72 21.96 4.85 -2.14
CA PRO A 72 20.66 5.17 -1.52
C PRO A 72 19.56 5.44 -2.56
N LEU A 73 19.96 6.08 -3.67
CA LEU A 73 19.07 6.41 -4.77
C LEU A 73 18.61 5.18 -5.54
N THR A 74 19.51 4.25 -5.84
CA THR A 74 19.16 2.97 -6.47
C THR A 74 18.26 2.14 -5.56
N ARG A 75 18.49 2.14 -4.25
CA ARG A 75 17.63 1.45 -3.26
C ARG A 75 16.21 2.02 -3.27
N LEU A 76 16.08 3.35 -3.25
CA LEU A 76 14.80 4.05 -3.33
C LEU A 76 14.05 3.79 -4.64
N LEU A 77 14.78 3.72 -5.76
CA LEU A 77 14.21 3.33 -7.05
C LEU A 77 13.69 1.91 -7.04
N LEU A 78 14.47 0.96 -6.51
CA LEU A 78 14.10 -0.46 -6.43
C LEU A 78 12.87 -0.67 -5.55
N THR A 79 12.86 -0.07 -4.35
CA THR A 79 11.73 -0.19 -3.42
C THR A 79 10.50 0.57 -3.94
N GLY A 80 10.67 1.73 -4.57
CA GLY A 80 9.58 2.48 -5.20
C GLY A 80 8.98 1.73 -6.39
N ALA A 81 9.80 1.10 -7.22
CA ALA A 81 9.35 0.28 -8.36
C ALA A 81 8.64 -1.01 -7.91
N LEU A 82 9.00 -1.57 -6.75
CA LEU A 82 8.32 -2.72 -6.14
C LEU A 82 7.09 -2.33 -5.31
N ALA A 83 6.99 -1.08 -4.88
CA ALA A 83 5.79 -0.55 -4.24
C ALA A 83 4.73 -0.14 -5.28
N CYS A 84 5.14 0.40 -6.43
CA CYS A 84 4.25 0.82 -7.52
C CYS A 84 3.45 -0.29 -8.29
N PRO A 85 3.76 -1.61 -8.27
CA PRO A 85 2.92 -2.64 -8.88
C PRO A 85 1.77 -3.07 -7.97
N VAL A 86 1.85 -2.82 -6.65
CA VAL A 86 0.88 -3.31 -5.66
C VAL A 86 -0.43 -2.50 -5.68
N PRO A 87 -0.41 -1.15 -5.73
CA PRO A 87 -1.64 -0.37 -5.84
C PRO A 87 -2.32 -0.53 -7.20
N ALA A 88 -1.54 -0.62 -8.29
CA ALA A 88 -2.07 -0.88 -9.62
C ALA A 88 -2.72 -2.28 -9.69
N GLY A 89 -2.07 -3.30 -9.12
CA GLY A 89 -2.62 -4.65 -9.01
C GLY A 89 -3.88 -4.71 -8.14
N LEU A 90 -3.90 -3.99 -7.02
CA LEU A 90 -5.08 -3.90 -6.14
C LEU A 90 -6.25 -3.17 -6.81
N ALA A 91 -6.00 -2.05 -7.51
CA ALA A 91 -7.03 -1.31 -8.23
C ALA A 91 -7.68 -2.16 -9.33
N VAL A 92 -6.86 -2.89 -10.11
CA VAL A 92 -7.34 -3.83 -11.14
C VAL A 92 -8.10 -5.00 -10.50
N TRP A 93 -7.62 -5.54 -9.38
CA TRP A 93 -8.29 -6.65 -8.68
C TRP A 93 -9.67 -6.25 -8.14
N THR A 94 -9.76 -5.08 -7.48
CA THR A 94 -11.05 -4.56 -6.98
C THR A 94 -12.03 -4.26 -8.11
N TRP A 95 -11.53 -3.78 -9.26
CA TRP A 95 -12.35 -3.52 -10.43
C TRP A 95 -12.95 -4.81 -11.00
N VAL A 96 -12.19 -5.90 -11.01
CA VAL A 96 -12.64 -7.22 -11.48
C VAL A 96 -13.62 -7.89 -10.51
N GLN A 97 -13.53 -7.64 -9.21
CA GLN A 97 -14.42 -8.25 -8.21
C GLN A 97 -15.76 -7.52 -8.04
N VAL A 98 -15.81 -6.23 -8.41
CA VAL A 98 -17.02 -5.39 -8.29
C VAL A 98 -17.75 -5.22 -9.64
N GLY A 99 -17.10 -5.61 -10.75
CA GLY A 99 -17.64 -5.56 -12.12
C GLY A 99 -18.55 -6.74 -12.46
#